data_AF-A0A932E1M8-F1
#
_entry.id   AF-A0A932E1M8-F1
#
_cell.length_a   1.000
_cell.length_b   1.000
_cell.length_c   1.000
_cell.angle_alpha   90.00
_cell.angle_beta   90.00
_cell.angle_gamma   90.00
#
_symmetry.space_group_name_H-M   'P 1'
#
loop_
_entity.id
_entity.type
_entity.pdbx_description
1 polymer ?
#
loop_
_entity_poly.entity_id
_entity_poly.type
_entity_poly.pdbx_seq_one_letter_code
_entity_poly.pdbx_strand_id
1 'polypeptide(L)'
;MPLWNFVRKSFYQDSVTLMRLTRDMEAVSDVTRAAVMMGTPQNLALLKDAGLLTAEGEAAGPTDLVVAVAAGTRAAAEAARAAAETALTARRAATASGAA
;
A
#
# COMPACT_ATOMS: atom_id res chain seq x y z
N MET A 1 2.82 15.05 10.71
CA MET A 1 2.83 13.60 10.96
C MET A 1 3.94 12.96 10.15
N PRO A 2 4.68 12.00 10.71
CA PRO A 2 5.64 11.19 9.96
C PRO A 2 4.97 10.41 8.82
N LEU A 3 5.75 10.14 7.77
CA LEU A 3 5.32 9.46 6.55
C LEU A 3 6.32 8.37 6.18
N TRP A 4 5.81 7.21 5.80
CA TRP A 4 6.59 6.07 5.31
C TRP A 4 6.02 5.56 4.00
N ASN A 5 6.90 5.18 3.07
CA ASN A 5 6.51 4.44 1.87
C ASN A 5 7.26 3.12 1.88
N PHE A 6 6.55 2.03 1.62
CA PHE A 6 7.14 0.70 1.46
C PHE A 6 6.89 0.23 0.04
N VAL A 7 7.95 -0.14 -0.67
CA VAL A 7 7.84 -0.54 -2.07
C VAL A 7 8.01 -2.04 -2.21
N ARG A 8 7.03 -2.69 -2.84
CA ARG A 8 7.10 -4.10 -3.20
C ARG A 8 7.30 -4.24 -4.70
N LYS A 9 8.43 -4.81 -5.09
CA LYS A 9 8.83 -4.95 -6.49
C LYS A 9 7.99 -5.99 -7.24
N SER A 10 7.69 -5.70 -8.51
CA SER A 10 7.06 -6.62 -9.47
C SER A 10 5.77 -7.27 -8.94
N PHE A 11 4.86 -6.47 -8.39
CA PHE A 11 3.64 -6.95 -7.74
C PHE A 11 2.41 -6.20 -8.24
N TYR A 12 1.81 -6.71 -9.32
CA TYR A 12 0.58 -6.16 -9.89
C TYR A 12 -0.66 -6.57 -9.10
N GLN A 13 -1.59 -5.62 -8.94
CA GLN A 13 -2.91 -5.83 -8.31
C GLN A 13 -3.98 -4.99 -9.00
N ASP A 14 -5.22 -5.46 -8.95
CA ASP A 14 -6.38 -4.71 -9.40
C ASP A 14 -6.75 -3.57 -8.43
N SER A 15 -7.34 -2.51 -8.95
CA SER A 15 -7.69 -1.30 -8.19
C SER A 15 -8.67 -1.55 -7.04
N VAL A 16 -9.59 -2.52 -7.17
CA VAL A 16 -10.57 -2.84 -6.12
C VAL A 16 -9.87 -3.49 -4.92
N THR A 17 -8.87 -4.34 -5.19
CA THR A 17 -7.99 -4.87 -4.16
C THR A 17 -7.22 -3.74 -3.48
N LEU A 18 -6.61 -2.82 -4.21
CA LEU A 18 -5.90 -1.67 -3.63
C LEU A 18 -6.77 -0.79 -2.74
N MET A 19 -8.01 -0.50 -3.16
CA MET A 19 -8.98 0.27 -2.36
C MET A 19 -9.36 -0.43 -1.06
N ARG A 20 -9.45 -1.77 -1.04
CA ARG A 20 -9.70 -2.53 0.19
C ARG A 20 -8.50 -2.48 1.13
N LEU A 21 -7.30 -2.75 0.61
CA LEU A 21 -6.07 -2.68 1.41
C LEU A 21 -5.90 -1.31 2.07
N THR A 22 -6.20 -0.25 1.33
CA THR A 22 -6.15 1.12 1.85
C THR A 22 -7.07 1.28 3.07
N ARG A 23 -8.31 0.77 3.02
CA ARG A 23 -9.23 0.83 4.16
C ARG A 23 -8.75 -0.01 5.35
N ASP A 24 -8.22 -1.20 5.10
CA ASP A 24 -7.71 -2.08 6.15
C ASP A 24 -6.51 -1.43 6.88
N MET A 25 -5.67 -0.70 6.14
CA MET A 25 -4.55 0.05 6.71
C MET A 25 -5.01 1.26 7.53
N GLU A 26 -6.04 1.99 7.08
CA GLU A 26 -6.61 3.12 7.82
C GLU A 26 -7.33 2.70 9.11
N ALA A 27 -7.72 1.43 9.23
CA ALA A 27 -8.28 0.87 10.46
C ALA A 27 -7.22 0.59 11.55
N VAL A 28 -5.93 0.67 11.22
CA VAL A 28 -4.84 0.48 12.21
C VAL A 28 -4.74 1.70 13.11
N SER A 29 -4.78 1.49 14.42
CA SER A 29 -4.61 2.55 15.41
C SER A 29 -3.35 3.37 15.15
N ASP A 30 -3.44 4.69 15.32
CA ASP A 30 -2.36 5.66 15.11
C ASP A 30 -1.96 5.88 13.62
N VAL A 31 -2.65 5.23 12.67
CA VAL A 31 -2.65 5.62 11.25
C VAL A 31 -3.68 6.72 11.03
N THR A 32 -3.29 7.81 10.38
CA THR A 32 -4.23 8.89 10.00
C THR A 32 -4.59 8.85 8.53
N ARG A 33 -3.66 8.44 7.68
CA ARG A 33 -3.90 8.24 6.24
C ARG A 33 -3.04 7.10 5.73
N ALA A 34 -3.60 6.34 4.80
CA ALA A 34 -2.87 5.35 4.04
C ALA A 34 -3.31 5.38 2.58
N ALA A 35 -2.45 4.85 1.70
CA ALA A 35 -2.81 4.57 0.33
C ALA A 35 -1.95 3.42 -0.20
N VAL A 36 -2.56 2.55 -1.01
CA VAL A 36 -1.82 1.56 -1.80
C VAL A 36 -2.05 1.84 -3.27
N MET A 37 -0.97 2.05 -4.03
CA MET A 37 -1.04 2.32 -5.46
C MET A 37 0.05 1.59 -6.23
N MET A 38 -0.19 1.29 -7.50
CA MET A 38 0.89 0.88 -8.41
C MET A 38 1.81 2.09 -8.67
N GLY A 39 3.12 1.88 -8.85
CA GLY A 39 4.12 2.93 -9.10
C GLY A 39 4.07 3.52 -10.52
N THR A 40 2.88 3.64 -11.12
CA THR A 40 2.72 4.34 -12.41
C THR A 40 2.85 5.84 -12.21
N PRO A 41 3.31 6.61 -13.23
CA PRO A 41 3.48 8.07 -13.09
C PRO A 41 2.21 8.79 -12.61
N GLN A 42 1.04 8.37 -13.11
CA GLN A 42 -0.25 8.93 -12.70
C GLN A 42 -0.53 8.69 -11.21
N ASN A 43 -0.28 7.48 -10.72
CA ASN A 43 -0.53 7.15 -9.31
C ASN A 43 0.48 7.82 -8.38
N LEU A 44 1.74 7.92 -8.77
CA LEU A 44 2.76 8.65 -8.00
C LEU A 44 2.39 10.13 -7.89
N ALA A 45 1.87 10.75 -8.95
CA ALA A 45 1.34 12.11 -8.90
C ALA A 45 0.18 12.24 -7.90
N LEU A 46 -0.76 11.30 -7.88
CA LEU A 46 -1.85 11.27 -6.89
C LEU A 46 -1.33 11.15 -5.45
N LEU A 47 -0.33 10.29 -5.19
CA LEU A 47 0.30 10.18 -3.87
C LEU A 47 1.01 11.47 -3.47
N LYS A 48 1.66 12.14 -4.42
CA LYS A 48 2.34 13.42 -4.19
C LYS A 48 1.33 14.52 -3.83
N ASP A 49 0.26 14.65 -4.61
CA ASP A 49 -0.81 15.63 -4.36
C ASP A 49 -1.54 15.37 -3.03
N ALA A 50 -1.65 14.10 -2.63
CA ALA A 50 -2.20 13.72 -1.33
C ALA A 50 -1.24 13.94 -0.14
N GLY A 51 0.01 14.35 -0.41
CA GLY A 51 1.05 14.52 0.62
C GLY A 51 1.55 13.20 1.21
N LEU A 52 1.44 12.09 0.46
CA LEU A 52 1.74 10.72 0.90
C LEU A 52 2.98 10.10 0.21
N LEU A 53 3.66 10.84 -0.66
CA LEU A 53 4.83 10.33 -1.38
C LEU A 53 6.15 10.73 -0.71
N THR A 54 7.05 9.77 -0.52
CA THR A 54 8.44 9.97 -0.11
C THR A 54 9.39 9.61 -1.25
N ALA A 55 10.68 9.93 -1.11
CA ALA A 55 11.72 9.57 -2.07
C ALA A 55 11.78 8.05 -2.36
N GLU A 56 11.46 7.20 -1.38
CA GLU A 56 11.42 5.75 -1.58
C GLU A 56 10.28 5.32 -2.52
N GLY A 57 9.10 5.91 -2.34
CA GLY A 57 7.96 5.67 -3.24
C GLY A 57 8.15 6.28 -4.63
N GLU A 58 8.83 7.42 -4.72
CA GLU A 58 9.13 8.12 -5.99
C GLU A 58 10.05 7.28 -6.91
N ALA A 59 10.89 6.42 -6.34
CA ALA A 59 11.74 5.49 -7.08
C ALA A 59 11.02 4.20 -7.55
N ALA A 60 9.72 4.06 -7.27
CA ALA A 60 8.93 2.89 -7.68
C ALA A 60 8.60 2.93 -9.19
N GLY A 61 8.70 1.76 -9.83
CA GLY A 61 8.32 1.60 -11.23
C GLY A 61 6.84 1.22 -11.42
N PRO A 62 6.33 1.21 -12.67
CA PRO A 62 4.93 0.89 -12.98
C PRO A 62 4.46 -0.49 -12.50
N THR A 63 5.39 -1.43 -12.34
CA THR A 63 5.12 -2.80 -11.87
C THR A 63 5.24 -2.96 -10.36
N ASP A 64 5.62 -1.90 -9.65
CA ASP A 64 5.85 -1.93 -8.20
C ASP A 64 4.59 -1.48 -7.46
N LEU A 65 4.38 -2.05 -6.29
CA LEU A 65 3.33 -1.62 -5.37
C LEU A 65 3.93 -0.66 -4.35
N VAL A 66 3.34 0.53 -4.22
CA VAL A 66 3.70 1.53 -3.22
C VAL A 66 2.65 1.52 -2.11
N VAL A 67 3.10 1.23 -0.90
CA VAL A 67 2.29 1.27 0.33
C VAL A 67 2.70 2.53 1.10
N ALA A 68 1.88 3.57 1.04
CA ALA A 68 2.11 4.84 1.71
C ALA A 68 1.32 4.93 3.02
N VAL A 69 1.99 5.33 4.11
CA VAL A 69 1.38 5.41 5.45
C VAL A 69 1.84 6.66 6.18
N ALA A 70 0.88 7.50 6.58
CA ALA A 70 1.08 8.57 7.54
C ALA A 70 0.53 8.12 8.90
N ALA A 71 1.42 7.98 9.89
CA ALA A 71 1.09 7.50 11.23
C ALA A 71 1.87 8.24 12.32
N GLY A 72 1.41 8.20 13.57
CA GLY A 72 2.12 8.81 14.70
C GLY A 72 3.43 8.10 15.02
N THR A 73 3.51 6.79 14.76
CA THR A 73 4.67 5.95 15.06
C THR A 73 5.07 5.04 13.91
N ARG A 74 6.36 4.68 13.86
CA ARG A 74 6.87 3.70 12.90
C ARG A 74 6.22 2.32 13.09
N ALA A 75 5.94 1.94 14.34
CA ALA A 75 5.28 0.68 14.66
C ALA A 75 3.88 0.61 14.04
N ALA A 76 3.09 1.69 14.10
CA ALA A 76 1.79 1.76 13.44
C ALA A 76 1.91 1.66 11.91
N ALA A 77 2.92 2.33 11.32
CA ALA A 77 3.19 2.23 9.89
C ALA A 77 3.56 0.80 9.44
N GLU A 78 4.39 0.11 10.22
CA GLU A 78 4.75 -1.29 9.97
C GLU A 78 3.56 -2.24 10.16
N ALA A 79 2.69 -1.98 11.15
CA ALA A 79 1.46 -2.74 11.35
C ALA A 79 0.49 -2.58 10.16
N ALA A 80 0.33 -1.35 9.64
CA ALA A 80 -0.45 -1.09 8.44
C ALA A 80 0.11 -1.82 7.21
N ARG A 81 1.45 -1.77 7.02
CA ARG A 81 2.12 -2.55 5.96
C ARG A 81 1.83 -4.05 6.10
N ALA A 82 1.95 -4.59 7.31
CA ALA A 82 1.71 -6.02 7.57
C ALA A 82 0.25 -6.43 7.32
N ALA A 83 -0.72 -5.56 7.64
CA ALA A 83 -2.13 -5.79 7.33
C ALA A 83 -2.36 -5.89 5.81
N ALA A 84 -1.78 -4.97 5.03
CA ALA A 84 -1.85 -5.00 3.58
C ALA A 84 -1.18 -6.27 2.99
N GLU A 85 -0.02 -6.66 3.50
CA GLU A 85 0.70 -7.86 3.05
C GLU A 85 -0.06 -9.17 3.36
N THR A 86 -0.68 -9.24 4.53
CA THR A 86 -1.52 -10.39 4.94
C THR A 86 -2.71 -10.55 3.99
N ALA A 87 -3.44 -9.45 3.75
CA ALA A 87 -4.61 -9.46 2.88
C ALA A 87 -4.25 -9.84 1.43
N LEU A 88 -3.11 -9.39 0.92
CA LEU A 88 -2.58 -9.78 -0.39
C LEU A 88 -2.24 -11.28 -0.48
N THR A 89 -1.69 -11.85 0.59
CA THR A 89 -1.27 -13.25 0.63
C THR A 89 -2.47 -14.19 0.73
N ALA A 90 -3.41 -13.88 1.63
CA ALA A 90 -4.65 -14.65 1.79
C ALA A 90 -5.46 -14.71 0.48
N ARG A 91 -5.49 -13.62 -0.28
CA ARG A 91 -6.20 -13.55 -1.55
C ARG A 91 -5.57 -14.42 -2.63
N ARG A 92 -4.24 -14.50 -2.70
CA ARG A 92 -3.53 -15.40 -3.63
C ARG A 92 -3.85 -16.86 -3.34
N ALA A 93 -3.93 -17.24 -2.06
CA ALA A 93 -4.33 -18.58 -1.66
C ALA A 93 -5.78 -18.90 -2.10
N ALA A 94 -6.71 -17.97 -1.86
CA ALA A 94 -8.13 -18.14 -2.25
C ALA A 94 -8.34 -18.22 -3.78
N THR A 95 -7.59 -17.42 -4.57
CA THR A 95 -7.65 -17.50 -6.05
C THR A 95 -7.03 -18.76 -6.61
N ALA A 96 -6.03 -19.34 -5.93
CA ALA A 96 -5.40 -20.60 -6.35
C ALA A 96 -6.28 -21.82 -6.03
N SER A 97 -7.06 -21.78 -4.94
CA SER A 97 -7.94 -22.87 -4.53
C SER A 97 -9.28 -22.93 -5.29
N GLY A 98 -9.69 -21.83 -5.93
CA GLY A 98 -10.95 -21.76 -6.70
C GLY A 98 -10.83 -22.12 -8.18
N ALA A 99 -9.63 -22.52 -8.64
CA ALA A 99 -9.36 -22.89 -10.03
C ALA A 99 -9.24 -24.43 -10.23
N ALA A 100 -9.80 -25.22 -9.31
CA ALA A 100 -9.82 -26.68 -9.36
C ALA A 100 -11.21 -27.22 -9.72
#